data_AF-A0A7C2MG13-F1
#
_entry.id   AF-A0A7C2MG13-F1
#
_cell.length_a   1.000
_cell.length_b   1.000
_cell.length_c   1.000
_cell.angle_alpha   90.00
_cell.angle_beta   90.00
_cell.angle_gamma   90.00
#
_symmetry.space_group_name_H-M   'P 1'
#
loop_
_entity.id
_entity.type
_entity.pdbx_description
1 polymer ?
#
loop_
_entity_poly.entity_id
_entity_poly.type
_entity_poly.pdbx_seq_one_letter_code
_entity_poly.pdbx_strand_id
1 'polypeptide(L)'
;MPKHKKFKAKQLRHDPFRDWYERQAERVWQHREPIRRTLYILTAIILLVLGSSLGYSWWTGTAESRLAQAYDIFNADVSETLPANATGRTYKSEEEKYRAALEAYSRVSDRWYYKSSDYGDLARYHKALCQLHLNAS
;
A
#
# COMPACT_ATOMS: atom_id res chain seq x y z
N MET A 1 -27.73 52.93 -45.24
CA MET A 1 -27.25 52.93 -43.84
C MET A 1 -28.20 52.11 -42.97
N PRO A 2 -27.78 51.01 -42.34
CA PRO A 2 -28.66 50.22 -41.49
C PRO A 2 -28.87 50.92 -40.13
N LYS A 3 -30.13 51.03 -39.68
CA LYS A 3 -30.50 51.65 -38.41
C LYS A 3 -30.03 50.78 -37.23
N HIS A 4 -29.19 51.33 -36.34
CA HIS A 4 -28.83 50.67 -35.09
C HIS A 4 -30.06 50.54 -34.19
N LYS A 5 -30.47 49.29 -33.88
CA LYS A 5 -31.47 48.99 -32.85
C LYS A 5 -30.90 49.41 -31.48
N LYS A 6 -31.52 50.40 -30.85
CA LYS A 6 -31.18 50.78 -29.46
C LYS A 6 -31.79 49.76 -28.51
N PHE A 7 -30.96 48.85 -27.99
CA PHE A 7 -31.38 47.93 -26.93
C PHE A 7 -31.65 48.72 -25.65
N LYS A 8 -32.77 48.45 -24.96
CA LYS A 8 -33.09 49.08 -23.67
C LYS A 8 -32.13 48.53 -22.61
N ALA A 9 -31.56 49.41 -21.78
CA ALA A 9 -30.63 49.05 -20.69
C ALA A 9 -31.18 47.97 -19.73
N LYS A 10 -32.51 47.84 -19.64
CA LYS A 10 -33.19 46.82 -18.83
C LYS A 10 -33.03 45.38 -19.39
N GLN A 11 -32.85 45.22 -20.71
CA GLN A 11 -32.60 43.93 -21.36
C GLN A 11 -31.13 43.50 -21.28
N LEU A 12 -30.19 44.44 -21.10
CA LEU A 12 -28.78 44.12 -20.82
C LEU A 12 -28.54 43.67 -19.37
N ARG A 13 -29.53 43.81 -18.50
CA ARG A 13 -29.40 43.50 -17.06
C ARG A 13 -29.75 42.04 -16.71
N HIS A 14 -30.43 41.35 -17.63
CA HIS A 14 -30.61 39.90 -17.60
C HIS A 14 -29.62 39.30 -18.58
N ASP A 15 -28.41 39.03 -18.09
CA ASP A 15 -27.45 38.23 -18.83
C ASP A 15 -27.91 36.76 -18.73
N PRO A 16 -28.11 36.04 -19.85
CA PRO A 16 -28.45 34.63 -19.83
C PRO A 16 -27.49 33.77 -19.00
N PHE A 17 -26.22 34.18 -18.85
CA PHE A 17 -25.27 33.53 -17.94
C PHE A 17 -25.65 33.70 -16.47
N ARG A 18 -26.09 34.90 -16.09
CA ARG A 18 -26.53 35.20 -14.72
C ARG A 18 -27.80 34.44 -14.38
N ASP A 19 -28.79 34.44 -15.27
CA ASP A 19 -30.04 33.70 -15.06
C ASP A 19 -29.79 32.17 -15.02
N TRP A 20 -28.78 31.67 -15.73
CA TRP A 20 -28.34 30.28 -15.62
C TRP A 20 -27.66 30.01 -14.26
N TYR A 21 -26.78 30.90 -13.82
CA TYR A 21 -26.09 30.77 -12.53
C TYR A 21 -27.07 30.84 -11.35
N GLU A 22 -27.99 31.81 -11.35
CA GLU A 22 -29.02 31.95 -10.30
C GLU A 22 -29.89 30.69 -10.20
N ARG A 23 -30.31 30.12 -11.34
CA ARG A 23 -31.08 28.86 -11.37
C ARG A 23 -30.30 27.65 -10.86
N GLN A 24 -29.00 27.57 -11.13
CA GLN A 24 -28.14 26.49 -10.62
C GLN A 24 -27.84 26.69 -9.13
N ALA A 25 -27.59 27.93 -8.72
CA ALA A 25 -27.38 28.31 -7.33
C ALA A 25 -28.62 27.96 -6.50
N GLU A 26 -29.83 28.32 -6.92
CA GLU A 26 -31.05 27.97 -6.18
C GLU A 26 -31.23 26.46 -5.98
N ARG A 27 -30.94 25.64 -7.01
CA ARG A 27 -30.98 24.18 -6.88
C ARG A 27 -29.95 23.65 -5.88
N VAL A 28 -28.72 24.16 -5.94
CA VAL A 28 -27.66 23.78 -4.99
C VAL A 28 -28.03 24.22 -3.59
N TRP A 29 -28.61 25.41 -3.42
CA TRP A 29 -29.06 25.94 -2.13
C TRP A 29 -30.20 25.12 -1.51
N GLN A 30 -31.17 24.67 -2.30
CA GLN A 30 -32.25 23.80 -1.83
C GLN A 30 -31.77 22.40 -1.44
N HIS A 31 -30.67 21.90 -2.04
CA HIS A 31 -30.16 20.55 -1.82
C HIS A 31 -28.84 20.53 -1.02
N ARG A 32 -28.52 21.59 -0.28
CA ARG A 32 -27.24 21.70 0.46
C ARG A 32 -26.98 20.55 1.42
N GLU A 33 -27.98 20.18 2.21
CA GLU A 33 -27.87 19.11 3.19
C GLU A 33 -27.56 17.73 2.55
N PRO A 34 -28.35 17.24 1.57
CA PRO A 34 -28.02 15.98 0.91
C PRO A 34 -26.71 16.05 0.12
N ILE A 35 -26.39 17.17 -0.54
CA ILE A 35 -25.12 17.33 -1.26
C ILE A 35 -23.94 17.22 -0.30
N ARG A 36 -23.99 17.90 0.85
CA ARG A 36 -22.92 17.86 1.85
C ARG A 36 -22.75 16.44 2.41
N ARG A 37 -23.85 15.76 2.73
CA ARG A 37 -23.80 14.37 3.20
C ARG A 37 -23.18 13.44 2.16
N THR A 38 -23.59 13.56 0.89
CA THR A 38 -23.02 12.78 -0.21
C THR A 38 -21.53 13.09 -0.39
N LEU A 39 -21.13 14.35 -0.30
CA LEU A 39 -19.72 14.74 -0.39
C LEU A 39 -18.87 14.09 0.71
N TYR A 40 -19.36 14.06 1.95
CA TYR A 40 -18.66 13.39 3.04
C TYR A 40 -18.54 11.89 2.83
N ILE A 41 -19.62 11.24 2.40
CA ILE A 41 -19.61 9.79 2.10
C ILE A 41 -18.62 9.50 0.97
N LEU A 42 -18.66 10.27 -0.12
CA LEU A 42 -17.78 10.09 -1.26
C LEU A 42 -16.31 10.30 -0.86
N THR A 43 -16.04 11.36 -0.09
CA THR A 43 -14.70 11.66 0.44
C THR A 43 -14.20 10.54 1.34
N ALA A 44 -15.05 10.02 2.22
CA ALA A 44 -14.70 8.91 3.10
C ALA A 44 -14.33 7.65 2.30
N ILE A 45 -15.11 7.32 1.27
CA ILE A 45 -14.82 6.17 0.38
C ILE A 45 -13.48 6.37 -0.34
N ILE A 46 -13.24 7.57 -0.90
CA ILE A 46 -11.98 7.89 -1.59
C ILE A 46 -10.79 7.73 -0.64
N LEU A 47 -10.89 8.26 0.59
CA LEU A 47 -9.84 8.12 1.59
C LEU A 47 -9.61 6.67 1.99
N LEU A 48 -10.66 5.85 2.07
CA LEU A 48 -10.56 4.43 2.42
C LEU A 48 -9.87 3.64 1.30
N VAL A 49 -10.19 3.91 0.04
CA VAL A 49 -9.55 3.29 -1.14
C VAL A 49 -8.09 3.71 -1.27
N LEU A 50 -7.79 5.00 -1.16
CA LEU A 50 -6.42 5.50 -1.22
C LEU A 50 -5.58 4.96 -0.06
N GLY A 51 -6.11 5.05 1.17
CA GLY A 51 -5.45 4.56 2.37
C GLY A 51 -5.17 3.06 2.35
N SER A 52 -6.11 2.26 1.85
CA SER A 52 -5.92 0.81 1.69
C SER A 52 -4.88 0.47 0.63
N SER A 53 -4.87 1.16 -0.52
CA SER A 53 -3.88 0.90 -1.58
C SER A 53 -2.45 1.25 -1.14
N LEU A 54 -2.27 2.39 -0.44
CA LEU A 54 -0.98 2.82 0.07
C LEU A 54 -0.51 1.95 1.23
N GLY A 55 -1.44 1.50 2.08
CA GLY A 55 -1.15 0.53 3.13
C GLY A 55 -0.65 -0.78 2.53
N TYR A 56 -1.33 -1.30 1.50
CA TYR A 56 -0.97 -2.58 0.90
C TYR A 56 0.43 -2.55 0.26
N SER A 57 0.77 -1.51 -0.52
CA SER A 57 2.07 -1.41 -1.19
C SER A 57 3.25 -1.29 -0.22
N TRP A 58 3.06 -0.57 0.88
CA TRP A 58 4.09 -0.47 1.92
C TRP A 58 4.31 -1.82 2.63
N TRP A 59 3.24 -2.61 2.80
CA TRP A 59 3.29 -3.89 3.50
C TRP A 59 3.93 -4.99 2.66
N THR A 60 3.71 -5.00 1.34
CA THR A 60 4.32 -5.98 0.41
C THR A 60 5.81 -5.75 0.24
N GLY A 61 6.27 -4.51 0.03
CA GLY A 61 7.71 -4.20 -0.12
C GLY A 61 8.52 -4.57 1.13
N THR A 62 7.92 -4.42 2.31
CA THR A 62 8.57 -4.84 3.57
C THR A 62 8.55 -6.36 3.76
N ALA A 63 7.60 -7.08 3.12
CA ALA A 63 7.54 -8.54 3.16
C ALA A 63 8.65 -9.15 2.30
N GLU A 64 8.77 -8.66 1.08
CA GLU A 64 9.77 -9.08 0.11
C GLU A 64 11.18 -8.90 0.64
N SER A 65 11.50 -7.70 1.17
CA SER A 65 12.81 -7.43 1.77
C SER A 65 13.13 -8.35 2.95
N ARG A 66 12.15 -8.64 3.83
CA ARG A 66 12.36 -9.54 4.97
C ARG A 66 12.53 -11.00 4.53
N LEU A 67 11.76 -11.44 3.54
CA LEU A 67 11.87 -12.79 3.00
C LEU A 67 13.20 -12.97 2.27
N ALA A 68 13.63 -11.99 1.48
CA ALA A 68 14.94 -11.98 0.83
C ALA A 68 16.07 -12.07 1.86
N GLN A 69 16.01 -11.26 2.93
CA GLN A 69 16.99 -11.34 4.01
C GLN A 69 17.02 -12.71 4.70
N ALA A 70 15.86 -13.35 4.90
CA ALA A 70 15.80 -14.70 5.46
C ALA A 70 16.40 -15.74 4.51
N TYR A 71 16.19 -15.56 3.21
CA TYR A 71 16.75 -16.39 2.15
C TYR A 71 18.27 -16.27 2.07
N ASP A 72 18.81 -15.06 2.23
CA ASP A 72 20.26 -14.83 2.29
C ASP A 72 20.90 -15.53 3.48
N ILE A 73 20.22 -15.55 4.64
CA ILE A 73 20.71 -16.27 5.84
C ILE A 73 20.68 -17.78 5.61
N PHE A 74 19.64 -18.30 4.97
CA PHE A 74 19.49 -19.73 4.71
C PHE A 74 20.60 -20.26 3.78
N ASN A 75 20.95 -19.49 2.74
CA ASN A 75 21.99 -19.82 1.77
C ASN A 75 23.39 -19.33 2.17
N ALA A 76 23.54 -18.75 3.36
CA ALA A 76 24.82 -18.29 3.84
C ALA A 76 25.83 -19.45 3.98
N ASP A 77 27.09 -19.16 3.69
CA ASP A 77 28.16 -20.12 3.86
C ASP A 77 28.43 -20.39 5.34
N VAL A 78 28.72 -21.66 5.62
CA VAL A 78 29.20 -22.10 6.94
C VAL A 78 30.70 -22.33 6.81
N SER A 79 31.48 -21.56 7.56
CA SER A 79 32.93 -21.68 7.57
C SER A 79 33.46 -21.32 8.95
N GLU A 80 34.25 -22.22 9.52
CA GLU A 80 34.88 -22.05 10.83
C GLU A 80 35.98 -20.98 10.78
N THR A 81 36.56 -20.78 9.60
CA THR A 81 37.52 -19.71 9.28
C THR A 81 36.88 -18.74 8.29
N LEU A 82 36.74 -17.46 8.67
CA LEU A 82 36.22 -16.44 7.75
C LEU A 82 37.19 -16.27 6.57
N PRO A 83 36.77 -16.56 5.32
CA PRO A 83 37.63 -16.31 4.17
C PRO A 83 37.80 -14.79 3.98
N ALA A 84 39.02 -14.35 3.67
CA ALA A 84 39.37 -12.93 3.55
C ALA A 84 38.58 -12.15 2.48
N ASN A 85 37.85 -12.86 1.61
CA ASN A 85 36.99 -12.32 0.54
C ASN A 85 35.49 -12.65 0.73
N ALA A 86 35.03 -12.95 1.96
CA ALA A 86 33.62 -13.21 2.20
C ALA A 86 32.76 -11.97 1.89
N THR A 87 32.00 -12.01 0.80
CA THR A 87 31.04 -10.96 0.39
C THR A 87 29.61 -11.23 0.89
N GLY A 88 29.46 -11.93 2.02
CA GLY A 88 28.17 -12.29 2.60
C GLY A 88 28.23 -12.59 4.10
N ARG A 89 27.08 -12.82 4.73
CA ARG A 89 27.03 -13.33 6.11
C ARG A 89 27.61 -14.74 6.14
N THR A 90 28.50 -15.00 7.08
CA THR A 90 29.11 -16.32 7.28
C THR A 90 28.78 -16.78 8.69
N TYR A 91 28.38 -18.03 8.84
CA TYR A 91 28.05 -18.64 10.14
C TYR A 91 29.11 -19.65 10.55
N LYS A 92 29.31 -19.81 11.86
CA LYS A 92 30.34 -20.71 12.39
C LYS A 92 29.92 -22.18 12.33
N SER A 93 28.62 -22.44 12.45
CA SER A 93 28.04 -23.78 12.35
C SER A 93 26.73 -23.78 11.56
N GLU A 94 26.37 -24.95 11.03
CA GLU A 94 25.07 -25.15 10.37
C GLU A 94 23.91 -24.92 11.33
N GLU A 95 24.03 -25.35 12.59
CA GLU A 95 22.99 -25.16 13.60
C GLU A 95 22.73 -23.67 13.88
N GLU A 96 23.80 -22.86 13.98
CA GLU A 96 23.68 -21.41 14.17
C GLU A 96 23.02 -20.74 12.95
N LYS A 97 23.39 -21.17 11.74
CA LYS A 97 22.78 -20.70 10.49
C LYS A 97 21.28 -21.01 10.46
N TYR A 98 20.88 -22.26 10.68
CA TYR A 98 19.48 -22.67 10.58
C TYR A 98 18.63 -22.10 11.72
N ARG A 99 19.18 -21.90 12.91
CA ARG A 99 18.49 -21.19 14.01
C ARG A 99 18.25 -19.72 13.64
N ALA A 100 19.24 -19.03 13.08
CA ALA A 100 19.09 -17.66 12.61
C ALA A 100 18.09 -17.54 11.44
N ALA A 101 18.14 -18.48 10.48
CA ALA A 101 17.19 -18.56 9.38
C ALA A 101 15.77 -18.78 9.89
N LEU A 102 15.58 -19.71 10.83
CA LEU A 102 14.28 -20.01 11.43
C LEU A 102 13.67 -18.78 12.10
N GLU A 103 14.46 -18.00 12.83
CA GLU A 103 14.00 -16.75 13.43
C GLU A 103 13.63 -15.70 12.38
N ALA A 104 14.41 -15.59 11.30
CA ALA A 104 14.11 -14.66 10.22
C ALA A 104 12.80 -15.02 9.50
N TYR A 105 12.60 -16.31 9.19
CA TYR A 105 11.36 -16.79 8.56
C TYR A 105 10.15 -16.71 9.50
N SER A 106 10.31 -16.95 10.81
CA SER A 106 9.20 -16.85 11.77
C SER A 106 8.64 -15.43 11.85
N ARG A 107 9.50 -14.40 11.78
CA ARG A 107 9.09 -12.99 11.75
C ARG A 107 8.19 -12.65 10.55
N VAL A 108 8.33 -13.38 9.44
CA VAL A 108 7.47 -13.23 8.25
C VAL A 108 6.22 -14.12 8.39
N SER A 109 6.38 -15.40 8.74
CA SER A 109 5.26 -16.36 8.78
C SER A 109 4.23 -16.08 9.87
N ASP A 110 4.69 -15.60 11.04
CA ASP A 110 3.84 -15.50 12.23
C ASP A 110 3.04 -14.19 12.25
N ARG A 111 3.29 -13.31 11.26
CA ARG A 111 2.60 -12.03 11.15
C ARG A 111 1.23 -12.23 10.49
N TRP A 112 0.17 -11.82 11.19
CA TRP A 112 -1.21 -12.12 10.82
C TRP A 112 -1.58 -11.71 9.39
N TYR A 113 -1.00 -10.62 8.89
CA TYR A 113 -1.27 -10.09 7.56
C TYR A 113 -0.48 -10.75 6.43
N TYR A 114 0.59 -11.49 6.75
CA TYR A 114 1.30 -12.33 5.79
C TYR A 114 0.73 -13.76 5.77
N LYS A 115 -0.10 -14.14 6.75
CA LYS A 115 -0.63 -15.50 6.90
C LYS A 115 -1.39 -16.03 5.68
N SER A 116 -1.99 -15.15 4.87
CA SER A 116 -2.74 -15.50 3.67
C SER A 116 -2.10 -14.99 2.39
N SER A 117 -0.82 -14.58 2.43
CA SER A 117 -0.06 -14.18 1.26
C SER A 117 0.95 -15.24 0.86
N ASP A 118 1.32 -15.25 -0.43
CA ASP A 118 2.35 -16.15 -0.97
C ASP A 118 3.67 -16.06 -0.19
N TYR A 119 4.03 -14.85 0.28
CA TYR A 119 5.21 -14.65 1.12
C TYR A 119 5.14 -15.40 2.46
N GLY A 120 3.96 -15.45 3.09
CA GLY A 120 3.77 -16.20 4.33
C GLY A 120 3.76 -17.71 4.12
N ASP A 121 3.29 -18.18 2.96
CA ASP A 121 3.36 -19.60 2.57
C ASP A 121 4.81 -20.04 2.35
N LEU A 122 5.57 -19.26 1.58
CA LEU A 122 7.01 -19.49 1.36
C LEU A 122 7.78 -19.44 2.69
N ALA A 123 7.52 -18.45 3.54
CA ALA A 123 8.16 -18.35 4.85
C ALA A 123 7.84 -19.55 5.75
N ARG A 124 6.59 -20.05 5.75
CA ARG A 124 6.22 -21.25 6.50
C ARG A 124 6.92 -22.49 5.99
N TYR A 125 7.01 -22.65 4.67
CA TYR A 125 7.73 -23.76 4.05
C TYR A 125 9.20 -23.79 4.49
N HIS A 126 9.91 -22.67 4.36
CA HIS A 126 11.31 -22.59 4.76
C HIS A 126 11.52 -22.65 6.28
N LYS A 127 10.58 -22.14 7.08
CA LYS A 127 10.59 -22.33 8.54
C LYS A 127 10.55 -23.81 8.90
N ALA A 128 9.66 -24.59 8.27
CA ALA A 128 9.57 -26.03 8.47
C ALA A 128 10.85 -26.75 8.00
N LEU A 129 11.43 -26.32 6.89
CA LEU A 129 12.70 -26.86 6.40
C LEU A 129 13.86 -26.61 7.39
N CYS A 130 13.96 -25.40 7.95
CA CYS A 130 14.95 -25.09 8.98
C CYS A 130 14.76 -25.96 10.23
N GLN A 131 13.51 -26.17 10.67
CA GLN A 131 13.20 -27.07 11.78
C GLN A 131 13.63 -28.51 11.49
N LEU A 132 13.44 -28.98 10.26
CA LEU A 132 13.87 -30.32 9.85
C LEU A 132 15.40 -30.47 9.95
N HIS A 133 16.15 -29.48 9.46
CA HIS A 133 17.62 -29.50 9.56
C HIS A 133 18.10 -29.49 11.03
N LEU A 134 17.48 -28.67 11.89
CA LEU A 134 17.83 -28.58 13.30
C LEU A 134 17.47 -29.84 14.10
N ASN A 135 16.45 -30.58 13.68
CA ASN A 135 16.05 -31.84 14.32
C ASN A 135 16.84 -33.05 13.79
N ALA A 136 17.49 -32.90 12.63
CA ALA A 136 18.27 -33.95 11.99
C ALA A 136 19.77 -33.89 12.35
N SER A 137 20.25 -32.74 12.82
CA SER A 137 21.58 -32.52 13.41
C SER A 137 21.63 -32.97 14.86
#